data_AF-A0A523GEQ9-F1
#
_entry.id   AF-A0A523GEQ9-F1
#
_cell.length_a   1.000
_cell.length_b   1.000
_cell.length_c   1.000
_cell.angle_alpha   90.00
_cell.angle_beta   90.00
_cell.angle_gamma   90.00
#
_symmetry.space_group_name_H-M   'P 1'
#
loop_
_entity.id
_entity.type
_entity.pdbx_description
1 polymer ?
#
loop_
_entity_poly.entity_id
_entity_poly.type
_entity_poly.pdbx_seq_one_letter_code
_entity_poly.pdbx_strand_id
1 'polypeptide(L)'
;MKYKNNHIKIIRVIVLLFIFQIPFSNAQNLENSEFKIVPFGEGGTKKMTYDRRQRPQAVLMGDEIHLVYNGGASADAKKLERTVPFATMYNLITGKFSDLVQLTEVASKDHHYGPIIWADNNDYLHVLSGCHLTPGTHVISKKPASTGTSIMDWEIAPEIAPSLSYPSISHIFDKQQLMYYRTGGHRSSWTYRITSDEGKTWRTPINSVTDLN
;
A
#
# COMPACT_ATOMS: atom_id res chain seq x y z
N MET A 1 48.35 -16.73 67.23
CA MET A 1 47.14 -17.58 67.26
C MET A 1 45.93 -16.68 67.55
N LYS A 2 44.86 -16.83 66.75
CA LYS A 2 43.54 -16.18 66.81
C LYS A 2 43.35 -14.78 66.17
N TYR A 3 42.52 -14.84 65.12
CA TYR A 3 41.79 -13.82 64.35
C TYR A 3 41.27 -12.62 65.15
N LYS A 4 41.19 -11.46 64.46
CA LYS A 4 39.98 -10.62 64.47
C LYS A 4 39.88 -9.70 63.25
N ASN A 5 38.71 -9.78 62.63
CA ASN A 5 38.17 -8.93 61.58
C ASN A 5 38.21 -7.44 61.94
N ASN A 6 38.27 -6.57 60.93
CA ASN A 6 37.19 -5.63 60.59
C ASN A 6 37.66 -4.63 59.52
N HIS A 7 37.29 -4.87 58.27
CA HIS A 7 37.37 -3.86 57.22
C HIS A 7 35.98 -3.59 56.66
N ILE A 8 35.34 -2.54 57.18
CA ILE A 8 34.30 -1.78 56.48
C ILE A 8 34.54 -0.30 56.79
N LYS A 9 34.86 0.49 55.75
CA LYS A 9 34.63 1.94 55.52
C LYS A 9 35.37 2.29 54.21
N ILE A 10 34.78 2.11 53.03
CA ILE A 10 33.88 3.04 52.32
C ILE A 10 34.52 4.42 52.05
N ILE A 11 35.04 4.54 50.81
CA ILE A 11 34.80 5.60 49.80
C ILE A 11 35.64 6.90 49.79
N ARG A 12 36.03 7.27 48.54
CA ARG A 12 36.48 8.58 47.97
C ARG A 12 37.95 8.93 48.28
N VAL A 13 38.84 9.25 47.34
CA VAL A 13 38.82 9.97 46.05
C VAL A 13 40.09 9.46 45.31
N ILE A 14 40.15 9.08 44.04
CA ILE A 14 40.36 9.89 42.82
C ILE A 14 40.52 8.84 41.70
N VAL A 15 39.49 8.57 40.91
CA VAL A 15 39.63 8.00 39.56
C VAL A 15 38.45 8.51 38.75
N LEU A 16 38.53 9.77 38.30
CA LEU A 16 37.45 10.43 37.57
C LEU A 16 37.96 11.08 36.29
N LEU A 17 38.87 10.41 35.56
CA LEU A 17 39.39 10.97 34.31
C LEU A 17 39.75 9.97 33.20
N PHE A 18 39.37 8.69 33.28
CA PHE A 18 39.71 7.71 32.23
C PHE A 18 38.62 6.67 31.91
N ILE A 19 37.33 7.06 31.85
CA ILE A 19 36.27 6.18 31.30
C ILE A 19 35.36 6.92 30.29
N PHE A 20 35.93 7.84 29.50
CA PHE A 20 35.23 8.41 28.34
C PHE A 20 36.12 8.44 27.09
N GLN A 21 36.80 7.33 26.83
CA GLN A 21 37.34 7.04 25.49
C GLN A 21 36.87 5.67 25.02
N ILE A 22 35.55 5.44 25.09
CA ILE A 22 34.95 4.52 24.13
C ILE A 22 34.74 5.37 22.87
N PRO A 23 35.45 5.09 21.77
CA PRO A 23 35.17 5.79 20.52
C PRO A 23 33.71 5.52 20.14
N PHE A 24 32.89 6.56 20.19
CA PHE A 24 31.58 6.65 19.53
C PHE A 24 31.74 6.64 18.00
N SER A 25 32.56 5.74 17.46
CA SER A 25 32.93 5.71 16.04
C SER A 25 32.31 4.54 15.28
N ASN A 26 31.51 3.69 15.93
CA ASN A 26 30.82 2.58 15.26
C ASN A 26 29.31 2.79 15.10
N ALA A 27 28.79 3.99 15.39
CA ALA A 27 27.44 4.34 14.96
C ALA A 27 27.53 4.86 13.52
N GLN A 28 27.17 4.01 12.56
CA GLN A 28 27.03 4.31 11.12
C GLN A 28 28.32 4.32 10.29
N ASN A 29 29.07 3.22 10.28
CA ASN A 29 29.60 2.79 8.98
C ASN A 29 28.40 2.27 8.19
N LEU A 30 27.68 3.18 7.52
CA LEU A 30 26.89 2.80 6.36
C LEU A 30 27.91 2.24 5.37
N GLU A 31 28.00 0.92 5.26
CA GLU A 31 28.51 0.33 4.04
C GLU A 31 27.74 1.05 2.91
N ASN A 32 28.49 1.65 1.98
CA ASN A 32 27.95 2.10 0.71
C ASN A 32 27.49 0.85 -0.04
N SER A 33 26.38 0.24 0.39
CA SER A 33 25.68 -0.74 -0.41
C SER A 33 25.16 0.03 -1.60
N GLU A 34 25.69 -0.28 -2.78
CA GLU A 34 25.26 0.29 -4.03
C GLU A 34 23.77 -0.05 -4.23
N PHE A 35 22.89 0.91 -3.95
CA PHE A 35 21.45 0.70 -4.09
C PHE A 35 21.09 0.66 -5.57
N LYS A 36 20.50 -0.45 -6.02
CA LYS A 36 19.95 -0.54 -7.37
C LYS A 36 18.61 0.17 -7.42
N ILE A 37 18.55 1.29 -8.14
CA ILE A 37 17.29 1.94 -8.48
C ILE A 37 16.59 1.07 -9.53
N VAL A 38 15.38 0.59 -9.22
CA VAL A 38 14.54 -0.17 -10.15
C VAL A 38 13.28 0.63 -10.44
N PRO A 39 13.14 1.25 -11.62
CA PRO A 39 11.91 1.94 -11.98
C PRO A 39 10.79 0.92 -12.19
N PHE A 40 9.61 1.21 -11.66
CA PHE A 40 8.41 0.37 -11.81
C PHE A 40 7.40 0.95 -12.81
N GLY A 41 7.62 2.18 -13.26
CA GLY A 41 6.68 2.93 -14.07
C GLY A 41 7.11 4.37 -14.30
N GLU A 42 6.47 5.02 -15.27
CA GLU A 42 6.76 6.39 -15.69
C GLU A 42 5.47 7.23 -15.80
N GLY A 43 5.61 8.55 -15.80
CA GLY A 43 4.49 9.47 -16.05
C GLY A 43 3.44 9.46 -14.94
N GLY A 44 3.87 9.38 -13.67
CA GLY A 44 2.99 9.26 -12.51
C GLY A 44 2.20 10.52 -12.14
N THR A 45 1.07 10.34 -11.43
CA THR A 45 0.33 11.44 -10.79
C THR A 45 0.82 11.76 -9.38
N LYS A 46 0.35 12.90 -8.83
CA LYS A 46 0.47 13.18 -7.39
C LYS A 46 -0.09 12.00 -6.59
N LYS A 47 0.65 11.54 -5.57
CA LYS A 47 0.27 10.40 -4.70
C LYS A 47 0.07 9.07 -5.44
N MET A 48 0.81 8.89 -6.54
CA MET A 48 0.75 7.72 -7.42
C MET A 48 0.75 6.37 -6.68
N THR A 49 1.57 6.20 -5.65
CA THR A 49 1.72 4.93 -4.91
C THR A 49 1.34 5.03 -3.43
N TYR A 50 0.96 6.21 -2.94
CA TYR A 50 0.64 6.38 -1.52
C TYR A 50 -0.31 7.55 -1.26
N ASP A 51 -1.49 7.22 -0.74
CA ASP A 51 -2.36 8.10 0.03
C ASP A 51 -2.84 7.33 1.25
N ARG A 52 -2.60 7.81 2.47
CA ARG A 52 -2.99 7.08 3.70
C ARG A 52 -4.49 6.74 3.79
N ARG A 53 -5.33 7.43 3.01
CA ARG A 53 -6.79 7.23 2.97
C ARG A 53 -7.18 6.13 2.00
N GLN A 54 -6.33 5.81 1.03
CA GLN A 54 -6.61 4.91 -0.08
C GLN A 54 -5.49 3.88 -0.21
N ARG A 55 -5.77 2.60 0.04
CA ARG A 55 -4.73 1.58 0.16
C ARG A 55 -5.33 0.15 0.15
N PRO A 56 -4.53 -0.89 -0.14
CA PRO A 56 -3.11 -0.85 -0.50
C PRO A 56 -2.88 -0.64 -2.00
N GLN A 57 -1.66 -0.21 -2.35
CA GLN A 57 -1.18 -0.11 -3.74
C GLN A 57 -0.31 -1.29 -4.14
N ALA A 58 0.06 -2.14 -3.19
CA ALA A 58 0.81 -3.36 -3.46
C ALA A 58 0.39 -4.48 -2.51
N VAL A 59 0.51 -5.71 -2.99
CA VAL A 59 0.40 -6.93 -2.20
C VAL A 59 1.58 -7.84 -2.47
N LEU A 60 2.10 -8.46 -1.40
CA LEU A 60 3.14 -9.48 -1.49
C LEU A 60 2.47 -10.86 -1.50
N MET A 61 2.76 -11.67 -2.51
CA MET A 61 2.28 -13.03 -2.67
C MET A 61 3.47 -13.93 -3.03
N GLY A 62 3.91 -14.75 -2.07
CA GLY A 62 5.15 -15.52 -2.24
C GLY A 62 6.35 -14.61 -2.50
N ASP A 63 7.05 -14.86 -3.60
CA ASP A 63 8.21 -14.07 -4.05
C ASP A 63 7.83 -12.93 -5.02
N GLU A 64 6.56 -12.54 -5.07
CA GLU A 64 6.06 -11.55 -6.01
C GLU A 64 5.37 -10.39 -5.31
N ILE A 65 5.75 -9.16 -5.68
CA ILE A 65 5.04 -7.95 -5.27
C ILE A 65 4.18 -7.51 -6.45
N HIS A 66 2.86 -7.65 -6.33
CA HIS A 66 1.93 -7.08 -7.30
C HIS A 66 1.65 -5.63 -6.92
N LEU A 67 1.88 -4.70 -7.85
CA LEU A 67 1.83 -3.26 -7.65
C LEU A 67 0.83 -2.64 -8.62
N VAL A 68 0.07 -1.66 -8.15
CA VAL A 68 -0.76 -0.79 -8.99
C VAL A 68 -0.44 0.67 -8.77
N TYR A 69 -0.52 1.45 -9.84
CA TYR A 69 -0.24 2.88 -9.81
C TYR A 69 -0.89 3.59 -11.00
N ASN A 70 -1.10 4.91 -10.90
CA ASN A 70 -1.50 5.73 -12.03
C ASN A 70 -0.28 6.29 -12.77
N GLY A 71 -0.16 6.03 -14.07
CA GLY A 71 0.99 6.45 -14.89
C GLY A 71 0.63 6.82 -16.33
N GLY A 72 1.65 6.88 -17.18
CA GLY A 72 1.48 7.08 -18.63
C GLY A 72 1.36 8.54 -19.08
N ALA A 73 1.54 9.52 -18.19
CA ALA A 73 1.71 10.90 -18.62
C ALA A 73 3.00 11.07 -19.44
N SER A 74 2.98 11.98 -20.42
CA SER A 74 4.16 12.31 -21.23
C SER A 74 5.32 12.79 -20.33
N ALA A 75 6.55 12.37 -20.65
CA ALA A 75 7.76 12.85 -19.99
C ALA A 75 7.94 14.37 -20.10
N ASP A 76 7.39 14.99 -21.16
CA ASP A 76 7.45 16.43 -21.40
C ASP A 76 6.27 17.20 -20.80
N ALA A 77 5.49 16.57 -19.91
CA ALA A 77 4.32 17.17 -19.29
C ALA A 77 4.68 18.45 -18.51
N LYS A 78 4.23 19.61 -19.02
CA LYS A 78 4.44 20.93 -18.38
C LYS A 78 3.38 21.28 -17.33
N LYS A 79 2.36 20.44 -17.18
CA LYS A 79 1.24 20.60 -16.25
C LYS A 79 0.77 19.23 -15.79
N LEU A 80 -0.15 19.19 -14.82
CA LEU A 80 -0.83 17.95 -14.45
C LEU A 80 -1.49 17.35 -15.70
N GLU A 81 -1.02 16.20 -16.15
CA GLU A 81 -1.60 15.46 -17.26
C GLU A 81 -2.49 14.31 -16.79
N ARG A 82 -3.28 13.79 -17.73
CA ARG A 82 -4.13 12.63 -17.46
C ARG A 82 -3.26 11.39 -17.38
N THR A 83 -3.59 10.52 -16.44
CA THR A 83 -2.96 9.20 -16.27
C THR A 83 -4.01 8.11 -16.24
N VAL A 84 -3.56 6.88 -16.46
CA VAL A 84 -4.36 5.66 -16.37
C VAL A 84 -3.77 4.71 -15.33
N PRO A 85 -4.60 3.85 -14.70
CA PRO A 85 -4.15 2.82 -13.78
C PRO A 85 -3.41 1.70 -14.52
N PHE A 86 -2.22 1.35 -14.02
CA PHE A 86 -1.43 0.21 -14.44
C PHE A 86 -1.32 -0.81 -13.31
N ALA A 87 -1.22 -2.09 -13.69
CA ALA A 87 -0.74 -3.18 -12.84
C ALA A 87 0.60 -3.70 -13.36
N THR A 88 1.47 -4.10 -12.44
CA THR A 88 2.73 -4.80 -12.73
C THR A 88 3.08 -5.72 -11.56
N MET A 89 4.00 -6.65 -11.77
CA MET A 89 4.52 -7.54 -10.74
C MET A 89 6.04 -7.41 -10.68
N TYR A 90 6.59 -7.30 -9.47
CA TYR A 90 8.02 -7.38 -9.20
C TYR A 90 8.37 -8.75 -8.63
N ASN A 91 9.23 -9.48 -9.32
CA ASN A 91 9.69 -10.78 -8.86
C ASN A 91 10.95 -10.62 -8.00
N LEU A 92 10.87 -11.01 -6.72
CA LEU A 92 11.93 -10.85 -5.72
C LEU A 92 13.15 -11.72 -5.99
N ILE A 93 12.98 -12.85 -6.69
CA ILE A 93 14.08 -13.77 -7.03
C ILE A 93 14.92 -13.23 -8.19
N THR A 94 14.25 -12.75 -9.25
CA THR A 94 14.91 -12.27 -10.46
C THR A 94 15.25 -10.78 -10.42
N GLY A 95 14.61 -10.04 -9.51
CA GLY A 95 14.75 -8.59 -9.36
C GLY A 95 14.23 -7.81 -10.57
N LYS A 96 13.18 -8.30 -11.23
CA LYS A 96 12.61 -7.72 -12.46
C LYS A 96 11.11 -7.46 -12.33
N PHE A 97 10.66 -6.41 -13.01
CA PHE A 97 9.24 -6.15 -13.25
C PHE A 97 8.73 -6.95 -14.45
N SER A 98 7.47 -7.36 -14.40
CA SER A 98 6.70 -7.77 -15.58
C SER A 98 6.39 -6.58 -16.47
N ASP A 99 5.85 -6.85 -17.66
CA ASP A 99 5.26 -5.81 -18.50
C ASP A 99 4.12 -5.10 -17.76
N LEU A 100 3.85 -3.85 -18.16
CA LEU A 100 2.80 -3.02 -17.62
C LEU A 100 1.45 -3.39 -18.24
N VAL A 101 0.44 -3.59 -17.39
CA VAL A 101 -0.94 -3.85 -17.82
C VAL A 101 -1.79 -2.62 -17.56
N GLN A 102 -2.20 -1.92 -18.62
CA GLN A 102 -3.17 -0.82 -18.54
C GLN A 102 -4.55 -1.38 -18.20
N LEU A 103 -5.15 -0.92 -17.10
CA LEU A 103 -6.40 -1.49 -16.58
C LEU A 103 -7.67 -0.83 -17.14
N THR A 104 -7.54 0.36 -17.75
CA THR A 104 -8.64 1.07 -18.40
C THR A 104 -8.11 2.13 -19.36
N GLU A 105 -8.88 2.44 -20.39
CA GLU A 105 -8.63 3.56 -21.32
C GLU A 105 -9.04 4.92 -20.72
N VAL A 106 -9.76 4.92 -19.58
CA VAL A 106 -10.29 6.14 -18.98
C VAL A 106 -9.21 6.90 -18.21
N ALA A 107 -8.63 7.91 -18.86
CA ALA A 107 -7.57 8.73 -18.27
C ALA A 107 -8.12 9.93 -17.45
N SER A 108 -7.52 10.20 -16.28
CA SER A 108 -7.93 11.27 -15.37
C SER A 108 -6.75 12.08 -14.84
N LYS A 109 -6.96 13.37 -14.55
CA LYS A 109 -6.00 14.24 -13.84
C LYS A 109 -6.19 14.19 -12.32
N ASP A 110 -7.25 13.53 -11.88
CA ASP A 110 -7.65 13.50 -10.49
C ASP A 110 -6.85 12.45 -9.72
N HIS A 111 -6.06 12.89 -8.75
CA HIS A 111 -5.25 11.98 -7.93
C HIS A 111 -6.10 11.01 -7.07
N HIS A 112 -7.38 11.29 -6.85
CA HIS A 112 -8.30 10.37 -6.18
C HIS A 112 -8.59 9.12 -7.01
N TYR A 113 -8.33 9.16 -8.33
CA TYR A 113 -8.54 8.03 -9.23
C TYR A 113 -7.45 6.96 -9.12
N GLY A 114 -6.51 7.09 -8.18
CA GLY A 114 -5.48 6.08 -7.94
C GLY A 114 -6.07 4.68 -7.80
N PRO A 115 -5.37 3.63 -8.24
CA PRO A 115 -5.81 2.26 -8.00
C PRO A 115 -5.47 1.81 -6.57
N ILE A 116 -6.22 0.83 -6.08
CA ILE A 116 -5.85 -0.06 -4.98
C ILE A 116 -5.86 -1.50 -5.46
N ILE A 117 -5.05 -2.36 -4.85
CA ILE A 117 -4.98 -3.79 -5.16
C ILE A 117 -5.13 -4.62 -3.88
N TRP A 118 -5.77 -5.77 -3.97
CA TRP A 118 -5.76 -6.79 -2.92
C TRP A 118 -5.89 -8.19 -3.50
N ALA A 119 -5.57 -9.21 -2.70
CA ALA A 119 -5.82 -10.61 -3.03
C ALA A 119 -7.03 -11.13 -2.25
N ASP A 120 -7.87 -11.92 -2.88
CA ASP A 120 -8.97 -12.64 -2.25
C ASP A 120 -8.49 -13.94 -1.55
N ASN A 121 -9.40 -14.72 -0.96
CA ASN A 121 -8.98 -15.95 -0.27
C ASN A 121 -8.60 -17.12 -1.22
N ASN A 122 -8.80 -16.94 -2.52
CA ASN A 122 -8.43 -17.88 -3.58
C ASN A 122 -7.28 -17.34 -4.43
N ASP A 123 -6.53 -16.37 -3.90
CA ASP A 123 -5.37 -15.73 -4.51
C ASP A 123 -5.66 -14.93 -5.78
N TYR A 124 -6.93 -14.65 -6.13
CA TYR A 124 -7.24 -13.75 -7.24
C TYR A 124 -6.96 -12.31 -6.83
N LEU A 125 -6.31 -11.56 -7.72
CA LEU A 125 -6.04 -10.15 -7.54
C LEU A 125 -7.25 -9.33 -7.96
N HIS A 126 -7.64 -8.40 -7.10
CA HIS A 126 -8.64 -7.40 -7.38
C HIS A 126 -7.97 -6.04 -7.51
N VAL A 127 -8.43 -5.23 -8.46
CA VAL A 127 -8.04 -3.83 -8.57
C VAL A 127 -9.28 -2.95 -8.64
N LEU A 128 -9.28 -1.88 -7.84
CA LEU A 128 -10.30 -0.85 -7.85
C LEU A 128 -9.65 0.50 -8.13
N SER A 129 -10.13 1.22 -9.13
CA SER A 129 -9.59 2.52 -9.55
C SER A 129 -10.69 3.52 -9.87
N GLY A 130 -10.32 4.80 -10.00
CA GLY A 130 -11.26 5.80 -10.50
C GLY A 130 -12.31 6.27 -9.51
N CYS A 131 -12.04 6.15 -8.20
CA CYS A 131 -13.02 6.37 -7.14
C CYS A 131 -12.98 7.80 -6.58
N HIS A 132 -13.80 8.69 -7.14
CA HIS A 132 -14.05 9.99 -6.55
C HIS A 132 -15.49 10.41 -6.83
N LEU A 133 -16.37 10.11 -5.87
CA LEU A 133 -17.82 10.28 -6.00
C LEU A 133 -18.45 9.37 -7.08
N THR A 134 -17.74 8.30 -7.46
CA THR A 134 -18.11 7.35 -8.50
C THR A 134 -18.04 5.92 -7.95
N PRO A 135 -18.64 4.93 -8.62
CA PRO A 135 -18.39 3.52 -8.32
C PRO A 135 -16.94 3.09 -8.58
N GLY A 136 -16.26 3.80 -9.48
CA GLY A 136 -14.94 3.41 -10.00
C GLY A 136 -15.03 2.23 -10.98
N THR A 137 -13.89 1.65 -11.31
CA THR A 137 -13.76 0.43 -12.11
C THR A 137 -13.13 -0.65 -11.26
N HIS A 138 -13.88 -1.73 -11.03
CA HIS A 138 -13.47 -2.91 -10.28
C HIS A 138 -13.18 -4.05 -11.27
N VAL A 139 -11.96 -4.59 -11.21
CA VAL A 139 -11.55 -5.74 -12.02
C VAL A 139 -10.92 -6.83 -11.17
N ILE A 140 -11.09 -8.07 -11.60
CA ILE A 140 -10.51 -9.26 -10.97
C ILE A 140 -9.65 -10.00 -11.99
N SER A 141 -8.47 -10.44 -11.59
CA SER A 141 -7.60 -11.26 -12.45
C SER A 141 -8.31 -12.57 -12.81
N LYS A 142 -8.14 -13.09 -14.02
CA LYS A 142 -8.71 -14.38 -14.42
C LYS A 142 -7.92 -15.58 -13.92
N LYS A 143 -6.73 -15.34 -13.36
CA LYS A 143 -5.84 -16.36 -12.80
C LYS A 143 -5.35 -15.91 -11.42
N PRO A 144 -5.25 -16.83 -10.45
CA PRO A 144 -4.71 -16.51 -9.14
C PRO A 144 -3.25 -16.02 -9.27
N ALA A 145 -2.87 -15.09 -8.38
CA ALA A 145 -1.54 -14.51 -8.24
C ALA A 145 -0.93 -14.01 -9.56
N SER A 146 -1.74 -13.42 -10.44
CA SER A 146 -1.30 -13.02 -11.77
C SER A 146 -1.85 -11.67 -12.18
N THR A 147 -0.96 -10.74 -12.54
CA THR A 147 -1.33 -9.45 -13.17
C THR A 147 -1.63 -9.58 -14.65
N GLY A 148 -1.36 -10.75 -15.25
CA GLY A 148 -1.50 -10.98 -16.69
C GLY A 148 -0.51 -10.19 -17.54
N THR A 149 -0.78 -10.15 -18.85
CA THR A 149 -0.03 -9.35 -19.84
C THR A 149 -0.91 -8.29 -20.50
N SER A 150 -2.23 -8.33 -20.28
CA SER A 150 -3.16 -7.34 -20.81
C SER A 150 -4.44 -7.24 -19.98
N ILE A 151 -5.26 -6.23 -20.24
CA ILE A 151 -6.61 -6.11 -19.65
C ILE A 151 -7.52 -7.32 -19.95
N MET A 152 -7.22 -8.08 -21.00
CA MET A 152 -7.98 -9.30 -21.33
C MET A 152 -7.75 -10.43 -20.32
N ASP A 153 -6.70 -10.36 -19.50
CA ASP A 153 -6.45 -11.29 -18.39
C ASP A 153 -7.22 -10.92 -17.12
N TRP A 154 -8.06 -9.88 -17.18
CA TRP A 154 -8.93 -9.43 -16.11
C TRP A 154 -10.39 -9.48 -16.56
N GLU A 155 -11.30 -9.54 -15.60
CA GLU A 155 -12.74 -9.44 -15.80
C GLU A 155 -13.31 -8.27 -15.01
N ILE A 156 -14.34 -7.62 -15.58
CA ILE A 156 -15.08 -6.58 -14.86
C ILE A 156 -15.87 -7.26 -13.74
N ALA A 157 -15.67 -6.79 -12.52
CA ALA A 157 -16.37 -7.27 -11.35
C ALA A 157 -17.55 -6.37 -10.98
N PRO A 158 -18.49 -6.85 -10.15
CA PRO A 158 -19.62 -6.04 -9.70
C PRO A 158 -19.18 -4.75 -9.02
N GLU A 159 -20.00 -3.70 -9.19
CA GLU A 159 -19.84 -2.44 -8.47
C GLU A 159 -19.94 -2.67 -6.96
N ILE A 160 -18.98 -2.11 -6.21
CA ILE A 160 -18.94 -2.26 -4.76
C ILE A 160 -19.96 -1.32 -4.08
N ALA A 161 -20.04 -0.08 -4.56
CA ALA A 161 -20.96 0.95 -4.08
C ALA A 161 -21.27 1.93 -5.22
N PRO A 162 -22.43 2.61 -5.21
CA PRO A 162 -22.78 3.59 -6.24
C PRO A 162 -21.89 4.84 -6.21
N SER A 163 -21.24 5.11 -5.08
CA SER A 163 -20.32 6.23 -4.92
C SER A 163 -19.33 5.94 -3.80
N LEU A 164 -18.03 6.08 -4.10
CA LEU A 164 -16.98 5.96 -3.12
C LEU A 164 -15.79 6.89 -3.41
N SER A 165 -15.09 7.29 -2.35
CA SER A 165 -13.80 7.97 -2.40
C SER A 165 -12.85 7.35 -1.38
N TYR A 166 -11.57 7.27 -1.75
CA TYR A 166 -10.51 6.71 -0.90
C TYR A 166 -10.80 5.29 -0.38
N PRO A 167 -10.97 4.30 -1.27
CA PRO A 167 -11.16 2.92 -0.82
C PRO A 167 -9.92 2.42 -0.06
N SER A 168 -10.15 1.86 1.13
CA SER A 168 -9.14 1.19 1.92
C SER A 168 -9.63 -0.22 2.25
N ILE A 169 -8.92 -1.25 1.81
CA ILE A 169 -9.32 -2.64 2.04
C ILE A 169 -8.45 -3.32 3.11
N SER A 170 -9.05 -4.24 3.86
CA SER A 170 -8.38 -5.05 4.88
C SER A 170 -9.05 -6.41 4.99
N HIS A 171 -8.25 -7.47 5.14
CA HIS A 171 -8.77 -8.76 5.59
C HIS A 171 -9.15 -8.69 7.06
N ILE A 172 -10.30 -9.27 7.37
CA ILE A 172 -10.83 -9.37 8.73
C ILE A 172 -11.09 -10.84 9.06
N PHE A 173 -11.64 -11.10 10.25
CA PHE A 173 -11.97 -12.45 10.71
C PHE A 173 -12.90 -13.21 9.73
N ASP A 174 -12.94 -14.54 9.85
CA ASP A 174 -13.78 -15.43 9.04
C ASP A 174 -13.56 -15.31 7.52
N LYS A 175 -12.32 -15.06 7.10
CA LYS A 175 -11.97 -14.92 5.67
C LYS A 175 -12.78 -13.81 4.97
N GLN A 176 -13.24 -12.81 5.72
CA GLN A 176 -13.98 -11.69 5.14
C GLN A 176 -13.02 -10.56 4.78
N GLN A 177 -13.48 -9.70 3.88
CA GLN A 177 -12.73 -8.50 3.47
C GLN A 177 -13.60 -7.28 3.74
N LEU A 178 -13.02 -6.25 4.34
CA LEU A 178 -13.68 -4.99 4.68
C LEU A 178 -13.08 -3.86 3.84
N MET A 179 -13.94 -3.15 3.12
CA MET A 179 -13.60 -1.91 2.43
C MET A 179 -14.15 -0.71 3.20
N TYR A 180 -13.28 0.13 3.75
CA TYR A 180 -13.62 1.41 4.36
C TYR A 180 -13.47 2.53 3.33
N TYR A 181 -14.43 3.45 3.26
CA TYR A 181 -14.42 4.52 2.26
C TYR A 181 -15.30 5.70 2.69
N ARG A 182 -15.11 6.84 2.00
CA ARG A 182 -15.94 8.04 2.16
C ARG A 182 -17.11 8.02 1.17
N THR A 183 -18.32 8.26 1.65
CA THR A 183 -19.57 8.09 0.86
C THR A 183 -19.83 9.20 -0.16
N GLY A 184 -19.11 10.31 -0.07
CA GLY A 184 -19.26 11.43 -0.99
C GLY A 184 -18.14 12.47 -0.86
N GLY A 185 -18.53 13.75 -0.92
CA GLY A 185 -17.61 14.91 -0.90
C GLY A 185 -16.90 15.13 0.43
N HIS A 186 -16.22 16.27 0.57
CA HIS A 186 -15.35 16.55 1.72
C HIS A 186 -16.03 16.45 3.10
N ARG A 187 -17.33 16.74 3.19
CA ARG A 187 -18.13 16.70 4.43
C ARG A 187 -19.00 15.46 4.57
N SER A 188 -18.91 14.51 3.65
CA SER A 188 -19.70 13.30 3.71
C SER A 188 -19.19 12.34 4.80
N SER A 189 -20.09 11.45 5.20
CA SER A 189 -19.81 10.41 6.18
C SER A 189 -18.83 9.36 5.64
N TRP A 190 -18.29 8.56 6.55
CA TRP A 190 -17.52 7.37 6.24
C TRP A 190 -18.27 6.12 6.67
N THR A 191 -18.12 5.06 5.88
CA THR A 191 -18.73 3.76 6.15
C THR A 191 -17.79 2.65 5.71
N TYR A 192 -18.22 1.40 5.92
CA TYR A 192 -17.54 0.24 5.38
C TYR A 192 -18.52 -0.65 4.61
N ARG A 193 -17.96 -1.47 3.73
CA ARG A 193 -18.61 -2.63 3.13
C ARG A 193 -17.83 -3.88 3.45
N ILE A 194 -18.52 -4.99 3.64
CA ILE A 194 -17.90 -6.30 3.89
C ILE A 194 -18.34 -7.27 2.80
N THR A 195 -17.40 -8.06 2.30
CA THR A 195 -17.67 -9.23 1.46
C THR A 195 -17.26 -10.50 2.20
N SER A 196 -18.03 -11.56 1.98
CA SER A 196 -17.74 -12.92 2.43
C SER A 196 -17.75 -13.93 1.27
N ASP A 197 -17.74 -13.43 0.04
CA ASP A 197 -17.89 -14.20 -1.20
C ASP A 197 -16.91 -13.70 -2.27
N GLU A 198 -15.71 -13.33 -1.82
CA GLU A 198 -14.60 -12.90 -2.68
C GLU A 198 -14.94 -11.68 -3.54
N GLY A 199 -15.56 -10.67 -2.93
CA GLY A 199 -15.85 -9.39 -3.58
C GLY A 199 -17.01 -9.42 -4.57
N LYS A 200 -17.77 -10.51 -4.66
CA LYS A 200 -18.95 -10.63 -5.53
C LYS A 200 -20.13 -9.85 -4.99
N THR A 201 -20.35 -9.87 -3.67
CA THR A 201 -21.38 -9.07 -3.01
C THR A 201 -20.83 -8.36 -1.78
N TRP A 202 -21.48 -7.23 -1.44
CA TRP A 202 -21.00 -6.31 -0.41
C TRP A 202 -22.14 -5.85 0.49
N ARG A 203 -22.07 -6.20 1.78
CA ARG A 203 -22.99 -5.72 2.82
C ARG A 203 -22.48 -4.44 3.46
N THR A 204 -23.37 -3.50 3.75
CA THR A 204 -23.08 -2.22 4.43
C THR A 204 -23.98 -2.08 5.65
N PRO A 205 -23.54 -1.41 6.75
CA PRO A 205 -24.45 -0.99 7.79
C PRO A 205 -25.52 -0.04 7.24
N ILE A 206 -26.69 0.00 7.90
CA ILE A 206 -27.81 0.89 7.54
C ILE A 206 -27.40 2.35 7.72
N ASN A 207 -26.71 2.66 8.80
CA ASN A 207 -26.23 4.00 9.13
C ASN A 207 -24.73 4.10 8.84
N SER A 208 -24.29 5.28 8.41
CA SER A 208 -22.85 5.57 8.29
C SER A 208 -22.18 5.52 9.66
N VAL A 209 -20.93 5.09 9.69
CA VAL A 209 -20.19 4.79 10.93
C VAL A 209 -19.56 6.05 11.51
N THR A 210 -19.18 6.99 10.66
CA THR A 210 -18.66 8.29 11.09
C THR A 210 -19.37 9.37 10.31
N ASP A 211 -20.24 10.12 10.97
CA ASP A 211 -20.82 11.33 10.38
C ASP A 211 -19.92 12.53 10.66
N LEU A 212 -19.68 13.33 9.63
CA LEU A 212 -18.85 14.54 9.68
C LEU A 212 -19.68 15.81 9.42
N ASN A 213 -21.01 15.68 9.33
CA ASN A 213 -21.93 16.81 9.20
C ASN A 213 -22.19 17.53 10.52
#